data_AF-A0A401UEC1-F1
#
_entry.id   AF-A0A401UEC1-F1
#
_cell.length_a   1.000
_cell.length_b   1.000
_cell.length_c   1.000
_cell.angle_alpha   90.00
_cell.angle_beta   90.00
_cell.angle_gamma   90.00
#
_symmetry.space_group_name_H-M   'P 1'
#
loop_
_entity.id
_entity.type
_entity.pdbx_description
1 polymer ?
#
loop_
_entity_poly.entity_id
_entity_poly.type
_entity_poly.pdbx_seq_one_letter_code
_entity_poly.pdbx_strand_id
1 'polypeptide(L)'
;MNALTDNPYYRYLRGYALDPGFSTQLSTMTINEVNYKIRWEQVLPGPIGEYVEVIDIDPASDCYYEPIDLNAQNVLSQGGLTPSEGNPQFHQQMVYAVVMKTIHHFEHALGRKIIWRDRDFKDAGSIKLQYVEKLRVHPHALRDANAYYDPDKIALLFGYFTASDQSNGTNYPGGVVFTCLSPDIVAHETTHAILDSIHNRFIENTNPDVGAFHEGFSDIVALLQRFTFPELVQHQLAITEGRLDRFSVLGELATQFGQAIENERGALRGAIGKINPQTGKWEKLEPNPTDYKMTKEPHDRGSLLVATIFDAFQRIYQHKTQDLIRIATNGSGILPQGSINHDLVKRLASEACEIGEHLLHICIRALDYCPPFDITFGNYLRALISADLDIAPEDENGYRIALIEAFRARGIFPDRVNTMSVESLRWSRPNFTKSEDAAFQTIADFLEPGVNDLLKLTDRKEIHSASKKLQAKLHDFLGGENPEFNKDEWEESLMNKLGLTSEPIKLRFDGKTHTLQAPPLQVHQIRPTYRVGREGRQIQQVIISLSQTVKVPVRGKEKIIFRGGCMLILSLGNLRKVEYVILKNIRSQRRFDMQVAYQKSQEDFSMNLSTYQSEQMDPQDISFKQLHFHSH
;
A
#
# COMPACT_ATOMS: atom_id res chain seq x y z
N MET A 1 12.31 -46.10 3.62
CA MET A 1 11.00 -45.53 3.28
C MET A 1 11.10 -44.03 3.50
N ASN A 2 11.39 -43.26 2.44
CA ASN A 2 11.25 -41.80 2.50
C ASN A 2 9.75 -41.52 2.40
N ALA A 3 9.09 -41.31 3.54
CA ALA A 3 7.79 -40.69 3.51
C ALA A 3 7.98 -39.32 2.84
N LEU A 4 7.41 -39.16 1.65
CA LEU A 4 7.12 -37.85 1.10
C LEU A 4 6.24 -37.15 2.14
N THR A 5 6.86 -36.36 3.02
CA THR A 5 6.14 -35.45 3.90
C THR A 5 5.63 -34.32 3.01
N ASP A 6 4.51 -34.56 2.35
CA ASP A 6 3.72 -33.49 1.74
C ASP A 6 3.25 -32.60 2.87
N ASN A 7 4.05 -31.58 3.19
CA ASN A 7 3.64 -30.51 4.09
C ASN A 7 2.34 -29.92 3.52
N PRO A 8 1.38 -29.56 4.39
CA PRO A 8 0.14 -28.94 3.92
C PRO A 8 0.47 -27.64 3.19
N TYR A 9 -0.38 -27.25 2.22
CA TYR A 9 -0.19 -25.99 1.49
C TYR A 9 -0.44 -24.75 2.36
N TYR A 10 -1.30 -24.88 3.36
CA TYR A 10 -1.75 -23.79 4.21
C TYR A 10 -1.64 -24.14 5.69
N ARG A 11 -1.37 -23.12 6.50
CA ARG A 11 -1.52 -23.11 7.95
C ARG A 11 -2.76 -22.27 8.28
N TYR A 12 -3.56 -22.75 9.22
CA TYR A 12 -4.70 -22.02 9.75
C TYR A 12 -4.36 -21.53 11.14
N LEU A 13 -4.53 -20.22 11.38
CA LEU A 13 -4.32 -19.58 12.67
C LEU A 13 -5.58 -18.83 13.09
N ARG A 14 -6.10 -19.11 14.28
CA ARG A 14 -7.17 -18.33 14.89
C ARG A 14 -6.69 -16.91 15.16
N GLY A 15 -7.58 -15.95 14.99
CA GLY A 15 -7.31 -14.55 15.27
C GLY A 15 -8.61 -13.75 15.33
N TYR A 16 -8.47 -12.43 15.54
CA TYR A 16 -9.61 -11.53 15.51
C TYR A 16 -9.93 -11.05 14.09
N ALA A 17 -11.21 -10.83 13.78
CA ALA A 17 -11.68 -10.28 12.51
C ALA A 17 -11.80 -8.75 12.54
N LEU A 18 -12.12 -8.22 13.71
CA LEU A 18 -12.18 -6.81 14.10
C LEU A 18 -11.37 -6.63 15.39
N ASP A 19 -11.47 -5.48 16.04
CA ASP A 19 -10.80 -5.26 17.32
C ASP A 19 -11.36 -6.20 18.44
N PRO A 20 -10.55 -6.55 19.46
CA PRO A 20 -10.97 -7.44 20.56
C PRO A 20 -12.27 -7.06 21.28
N GLY A 21 -12.58 -5.76 21.39
CA GLY A 21 -13.80 -5.25 22.01
C GLY A 21 -15.09 -5.75 21.35
N PHE A 22 -15.04 -6.22 20.11
CA PHE A 22 -16.19 -6.87 19.45
C PHE A 22 -16.43 -8.31 19.96
N SER A 23 -15.49 -8.94 20.65
CA SER A 23 -15.69 -10.25 21.26
C SER A 23 -16.48 -10.19 22.57
N THR A 24 -16.57 -9.02 23.20
CA THR A 24 -17.34 -8.82 24.45
C THR A 24 -18.78 -8.36 24.19
N GLN A 25 -19.16 -8.14 22.93
CA GLN A 25 -20.54 -7.85 22.53
C GLN A 25 -21.26 -9.11 22.06
N LEU A 26 -22.43 -9.40 22.64
CA LEU A 26 -23.26 -10.56 22.25
C LEU A 26 -23.61 -10.58 20.75
N SER A 27 -23.75 -9.41 20.12
CA SER A 27 -24.04 -9.28 18.70
C SER A 27 -22.87 -9.68 17.80
N THR A 28 -21.62 -9.63 18.27
CA THR A 28 -20.44 -9.84 17.42
C THR A 28 -19.50 -10.93 17.94
N MET A 29 -19.78 -11.55 19.10
CA MET A 29 -18.93 -12.57 19.71
C MET A 29 -18.67 -13.79 18.80
N THR A 30 -19.65 -14.20 17.99
CA THR A 30 -19.57 -15.41 17.17
C THR A 30 -18.84 -15.22 15.84
N ILE A 31 -18.60 -13.97 15.44
CA ILE A 31 -18.02 -13.62 14.14
C ILE A 31 -16.64 -12.96 14.27
N ASN A 32 -16.27 -12.53 15.48
CA ASN A 32 -14.99 -11.86 15.69
C ASN A 32 -13.82 -12.83 15.77
N GLU A 33 -14.05 -14.12 16.00
CA GLU A 33 -13.03 -15.17 15.87
C GLU A 33 -13.04 -15.71 14.44
N VAL A 34 -11.91 -15.59 13.73
CA VAL A 34 -11.73 -16.08 12.36
C VAL A 34 -10.48 -16.93 12.24
N ASN A 35 -10.47 -17.82 11.24
CA ASN A 35 -9.30 -18.60 10.89
C ASN A 35 -8.56 -17.95 9.72
N TYR A 36 -7.38 -17.41 9.99
CA TYR A 36 -6.45 -16.92 8.98
C TYR A 36 -5.85 -18.10 8.23
N LYS A 37 -6.20 -18.21 6.95
CA LYS A 37 -5.56 -19.12 6.00
C LYS A 37 -4.28 -18.45 5.47
N ILE A 38 -3.12 -18.88 5.97
CA ILE A 38 -1.81 -18.39 5.52
C ILE A 38 -1.02 -19.50 4.83
N ARG A 39 -0.07 -19.14 3.98
CA ARG A 39 0.81 -20.12 3.31
C ARG A 39 1.58 -20.91 4.38
N TRP A 40 1.70 -22.21 4.19
CA TRP A 40 2.55 -23.01 5.07
C TRP A 40 4.03 -22.70 4.82
N GLU A 41 4.73 -22.42 5.90
CA GLU A 41 6.18 -22.35 5.95
C GLU A 41 6.70 -23.03 7.22
N GLN A 42 7.96 -23.47 7.18
CA GLN A 42 8.66 -23.92 8.37
C GLN A 42 9.01 -22.70 9.20
N VAL A 43 8.56 -22.70 10.46
CA VAL A 43 8.74 -21.57 11.39
C VAL A 43 9.46 -22.03 12.65
N LEU A 44 10.34 -21.19 13.19
CA LEU A 44 10.88 -21.38 14.55
C LEU A 44 10.00 -20.64 15.57
N PRO A 45 10.09 -20.95 16.89
CA PRO A 45 9.34 -20.23 17.92
C PRO A 45 9.59 -18.71 17.90
N GLY A 46 8.55 -17.92 18.19
CA GLY A 46 8.57 -16.46 18.06
C GLY A 46 8.40 -16.07 16.59
N PRO A 47 7.30 -16.53 15.98
CA PRO A 47 7.27 -17.18 14.68
C PRO A 47 8.26 -16.56 13.70
N ILE A 48 9.35 -17.29 13.48
CA ILE A 48 10.43 -16.88 12.59
C ILE A 48 10.27 -17.65 11.29
N GLY A 49 9.74 -16.99 10.26
CA GLY A 49 9.45 -17.55 8.94
C GLY A 49 10.34 -17.00 7.83
N GLU A 50 9.92 -17.16 6.57
CA GLU A 50 10.62 -16.67 5.37
C GLU A 50 10.62 -15.14 5.31
N TYR A 51 9.55 -14.48 5.77
CA TYR A 51 9.35 -13.03 5.62
C TYR A 51 9.52 -12.24 6.91
N VAL A 52 9.21 -12.84 8.06
CA VAL A 52 8.99 -12.14 9.32
C VAL A 52 9.65 -12.87 10.47
N GLU A 53 10.17 -12.11 11.44
CA GLU A 53 10.55 -12.61 12.75
C GLU A 53 9.79 -11.83 13.83
N VAL A 54 9.10 -12.53 14.74
CA VAL A 54 8.37 -11.89 15.83
C VAL A 54 9.22 -11.92 17.09
N ILE A 55 9.59 -10.73 17.58
CA ILE A 55 10.48 -10.56 18.72
C ILE A 55 9.73 -9.77 19.79
N ASP A 56 9.29 -10.48 20.82
CA ASP A 56 8.40 -9.93 21.84
C ASP A 56 9.16 -9.51 23.11
N ILE A 57 9.82 -8.36 23.00
CA ILE A 57 10.48 -7.67 24.12
C ILE A 57 9.61 -6.47 24.46
N ASP A 58 9.31 -6.30 25.75
CA ASP A 58 8.61 -5.13 26.30
C ASP A 58 9.59 -4.28 27.12
N PRO A 59 10.18 -3.22 26.52
CA PRO A 59 11.12 -2.37 27.21
C PRO A 59 10.49 -1.62 28.39
N ALA A 60 9.19 -1.33 28.35
CA ALA A 60 8.51 -0.58 29.40
C ALA A 60 8.29 -1.44 30.66
N SER A 61 8.16 -2.76 30.48
CA SER A 61 8.04 -3.74 31.57
C SER A 61 9.35 -4.47 31.90
N ASP A 62 10.45 -4.15 31.21
CA ASP A 62 11.76 -4.82 31.29
C ASP A 62 11.65 -6.36 31.22
N CYS A 63 10.85 -6.85 30.26
CA CYS A 63 10.59 -8.28 30.13
C CYS A 63 10.65 -8.79 28.69
N TYR A 64 10.84 -10.10 28.57
CA TYR A 64 10.79 -10.85 27.32
C TYR A 64 9.70 -11.90 27.42
N TYR A 65 8.73 -11.86 26.52
CA TYR A 65 7.63 -12.81 26.51
C TYR A 65 8.04 -14.11 25.83
N GLU A 66 7.58 -15.25 26.37
CA GLU A 66 7.93 -16.56 25.84
C GLU A 66 7.48 -16.69 24.37
N PRO A 67 8.39 -17.09 23.46
CA PRO A 67 8.06 -17.22 22.05
C PRO A 67 7.06 -18.34 21.79
N ILE A 68 5.99 -18.05 21.05
CA ILE A 68 5.03 -19.11 20.65
C ILE A 68 5.66 -20.08 19.64
N ASP A 69 5.53 -21.38 19.90
CA ASP A 69 5.83 -22.42 18.91
C ASP A 69 4.58 -22.81 18.12
N LEU A 70 4.47 -22.31 16.90
CA LEU A 70 3.35 -22.64 16.00
C LEU A 70 3.38 -24.10 15.53
N ASN A 71 4.48 -24.84 15.71
CA ASN A 71 4.57 -26.27 15.37
C ASN A 71 4.26 -27.19 16.56
N ALA A 72 4.05 -26.65 17.75
CA ALA A 72 3.67 -27.44 18.91
C ALA A 72 2.34 -28.18 18.65
N GLN A 73 2.27 -29.46 19.04
CA GLN A 73 1.15 -30.34 18.70
C GLN A 73 -0.21 -29.80 19.18
N ASN A 74 -0.24 -29.20 20.37
CA ASN A 74 -1.44 -28.57 20.94
C ASN A 74 -1.87 -27.31 20.17
N VAL A 75 -0.92 -26.52 19.65
CA VAL A 75 -1.19 -25.31 18.86
C VAL A 75 -1.67 -25.69 17.46
N LEU A 76 -0.94 -26.59 16.78
CA LEU A 76 -1.29 -27.08 15.44
C LEU A 76 -2.67 -27.74 15.38
N SER A 77 -2.98 -28.61 16.34
CA SER A 77 -4.24 -29.37 16.35
C SER A 77 -5.49 -28.51 16.49
N GLN A 78 -5.35 -27.28 16.99
CA GLN A 78 -6.46 -26.35 17.19
C GLN A 78 -6.54 -25.26 16.11
N GLY A 79 -5.58 -25.23 15.18
CA GLY A 79 -5.41 -24.12 14.23
C GLY A 79 -4.93 -22.85 14.93
N GLY A 80 -3.96 -22.96 15.84
CA GLY A 80 -3.48 -21.83 16.64
C GLY A 80 -4.13 -21.75 18.03
N LEU A 81 -3.59 -20.85 18.86
CA LEU A 81 -4.17 -20.46 20.15
C LEU A 81 -5.51 -19.74 19.96
N THR A 82 -6.44 -19.95 20.89
CA THR A 82 -7.69 -19.20 20.98
C THR A 82 -7.42 -17.70 21.19
N PRO A 83 -8.21 -16.80 20.59
CA PRO A 83 -8.06 -15.37 20.79
C PRO A 83 -8.11 -14.95 22.26
N SER A 84 -7.17 -14.08 22.66
CA SER A 84 -7.01 -13.64 24.03
C SER A 84 -6.29 -12.30 24.11
N GLU A 85 -6.86 -11.35 24.86
CA GLU A 85 -6.24 -10.04 25.15
C GLU A 85 -5.15 -10.09 26.22
N GLY A 86 -5.07 -11.20 26.96
CA GLY A 86 -4.15 -11.36 28.11
C GLY A 86 -3.02 -12.37 27.87
N ASN A 87 -2.93 -12.96 26.69
CA ASN A 87 -1.91 -13.96 26.37
C ASN A 87 -0.91 -13.42 25.33
N PRO A 88 0.31 -13.03 25.75
CA PRO A 88 1.35 -12.53 24.84
C PRO A 88 1.69 -13.50 23.69
N GLN A 89 1.63 -14.81 23.92
CA GLN A 89 1.85 -15.79 22.85
C GLN A 89 0.77 -15.72 21.75
N PHE A 90 -0.48 -15.43 22.12
CA PHE A 90 -1.52 -15.16 21.14
C PHE A 90 -1.28 -13.83 20.41
N HIS A 91 -0.76 -12.80 21.08
CA HIS A 91 -0.43 -11.52 20.42
C HIS A 91 0.61 -11.75 19.32
N GLN A 92 1.64 -12.57 19.58
CA GLN A 92 2.64 -12.99 18.58
C GLN A 92 2.01 -13.76 17.41
N GLN A 93 1.07 -14.68 17.68
CA GLN A 93 0.33 -15.41 16.64
C GLN A 93 -0.51 -14.46 15.78
N MET A 94 -1.24 -13.54 16.41
CA MET A 94 -2.15 -12.62 15.75
C MET A 94 -1.41 -11.71 14.78
N VAL A 95 -0.33 -11.05 15.23
CA VAL A 95 0.46 -10.19 14.34
C VAL A 95 1.06 -10.99 13.18
N TYR A 96 1.59 -12.18 13.45
CA TYR A 96 2.19 -13.02 12.41
C TYR A 96 1.15 -13.45 11.36
N ALA A 97 -0.05 -13.87 11.79
CA ALA A 97 -1.12 -14.28 10.91
C ALA A 97 -1.59 -13.15 9.99
N VAL A 98 -1.77 -11.94 10.53
CA VAL A 98 -2.21 -10.78 9.75
C VAL A 98 -1.12 -10.32 8.78
N VAL A 99 0.13 -10.16 9.24
CA VAL A 99 1.27 -9.75 8.39
C VAL A 99 1.44 -10.71 7.21
N MET A 100 1.42 -12.03 7.47
CA MET A 100 1.57 -13.03 6.40
C MET A 100 0.39 -13.05 5.43
N LYS A 101 -0.83 -12.78 5.90
CA LYS A 101 -2.01 -12.63 5.02
C LYS A 101 -1.90 -11.38 4.15
N THR A 102 -1.46 -10.25 4.69
CA THR A 102 -1.22 -9.03 3.93
C THR A 102 -0.15 -9.25 2.86
N ILE A 103 1.00 -9.85 3.21
CA ILE A 103 2.05 -10.21 2.25
C ILE A 103 1.48 -11.10 1.12
N HIS A 104 0.64 -12.08 1.46
CA HIS A 104 0.02 -12.95 0.46
C HIS A 104 -0.80 -12.18 -0.57
N HIS A 105 -1.64 -11.23 -0.13
CA HIS A 105 -2.40 -10.37 -1.06
C HIS A 105 -1.49 -9.56 -1.98
N PHE A 106 -0.38 -9.03 -1.44
CA PHE A 106 0.60 -8.29 -2.25
C PHE A 106 1.28 -9.16 -3.30
N GLU A 107 1.78 -10.34 -2.92
CA GLU A 107 2.46 -11.24 -3.86
C GLU A 107 1.52 -11.79 -4.92
N HIS A 108 0.27 -12.09 -4.53
CA HIS A 108 -0.76 -12.56 -5.44
C HIS A 108 -1.11 -11.48 -6.48
N ALA A 109 -1.35 -10.25 -6.03
CA ALA A 109 -1.70 -9.14 -6.91
C ALA A 109 -0.52 -8.75 -7.83
N LEU A 110 0.69 -8.59 -7.28
CA LEU A 110 1.86 -8.16 -8.04
C LEU A 110 2.46 -9.25 -8.93
N GLY A 111 2.20 -10.53 -8.62
CA GLY A 111 2.72 -11.66 -9.37
C GLY A 111 4.22 -11.91 -9.17
N ARG A 112 4.75 -11.53 -7.99
CA ARG A 112 6.17 -11.69 -7.64
C ARG A 112 6.36 -11.69 -6.12
N LYS A 113 7.48 -12.24 -5.65
CA LYS A 113 7.86 -12.17 -4.24
C LYS A 113 8.21 -10.75 -3.78
N ILE A 114 7.87 -10.41 -2.55
CA ILE A 114 8.32 -9.17 -1.89
C ILE A 114 9.76 -9.33 -1.41
N ILE A 115 10.60 -8.36 -1.76
CA ILE A 115 11.98 -8.25 -1.24
C ILE A 115 12.00 -6.99 -0.38
N TRP A 116 12.35 -7.14 0.90
CA TRP A 116 12.42 -6.00 1.81
C TRP A 116 13.47 -5.00 1.34
N ARG A 117 13.25 -3.73 1.66
CA ARG A 117 14.23 -2.65 1.44
C ARG A 117 15.59 -3.04 2.07
N ASP A 118 16.68 -2.63 1.41
CA ASP A 118 18.01 -2.77 2.00
C ASP A 118 18.18 -1.85 3.21
N ARG A 119 18.82 -2.37 4.26
CA ARG A 119 19.22 -1.54 5.40
C ARG A 119 20.51 -0.80 5.10
N ASP A 120 20.53 0.49 5.40
CA ASP A 120 21.77 1.28 5.42
C ASP A 120 22.58 0.91 6.66
N PHE A 121 23.83 0.49 6.49
CA PHE A 121 24.76 0.29 7.60
C PHE A 121 26.09 0.99 7.35
N LYS A 122 26.62 1.61 8.40
CA LYS A 122 27.91 2.30 8.36
C LYS A 122 29.04 1.29 8.55
N ASP A 123 29.91 1.19 7.56
CA ASP A 123 31.13 0.38 7.61
C ASP A 123 32.32 1.22 7.15
N ALA A 124 33.31 1.38 8.04
CA ALA A 124 34.55 2.14 7.82
C ALA A 124 34.35 3.54 7.19
N GLY A 125 33.31 4.27 7.58
CA GLY A 125 33.00 5.62 7.07
C GLY A 125 32.24 5.65 5.73
N SER A 126 31.91 4.48 5.17
CA SER A 126 31.04 4.34 3.99
C SER A 126 29.67 3.77 4.38
N ILE A 127 28.60 4.22 3.72
CA ILE A 127 27.28 3.61 3.85
C ILE A 127 27.21 2.43 2.88
N LYS A 128 26.93 1.24 3.40
CA LYS A 128 26.69 0.02 2.62
C LYS A 128 25.25 -0.42 2.76
N LEU A 129 24.74 -1.07 1.72
CA LEU A 129 23.40 -1.65 1.68
C LEU A 129 23.46 -3.12 2.10
N GLN A 130 22.67 -3.49 3.11
CA GLN A 130 22.54 -4.86 3.59
C GLN A 130 21.17 -5.44 3.23
N TYR A 131 21.19 -6.64 2.64
CA TYR A 131 19.97 -7.41 2.43
C TYR A 131 19.27 -7.71 3.76
N VAL A 132 17.97 -7.44 3.81
CA VAL A 132 17.12 -7.74 4.96
C VAL A 132 16.29 -8.97 4.64
N GLU A 133 16.58 -10.05 5.35
CA GLU A 133 15.90 -11.33 5.16
C GLU A 133 14.48 -11.28 5.73
N LYS A 134 14.33 -10.75 6.94
CA LYS A 134 13.07 -10.77 7.71
C LYS A 134 12.73 -9.37 8.24
N LEU A 135 11.45 -9.02 8.12
CA LEU A 135 10.88 -7.85 8.78
C LEU A 135 10.72 -8.19 10.27
N ARG A 136 11.17 -7.29 11.15
CA ARG A 136 11.00 -7.48 12.60
C ARG A 136 9.63 -6.99 13.03
N VAL A 137 8.99 -7.75 13.91
CA VAL A 137 7.69 -7.37 14.47
C VAL A 137 7.77 -7.43 15.98
N HIS A 138 7.44 -6.32 16.62
CA HIS A 138 7.47 -6.15 18.07
C HIS A 138 6.06 -5.87 18.59
N PRO A 139 5.33 -6.89 19.11
CA PRO A 139 3.95 -6.74 19.58
C PRO A 139 3.79 -5.78 20.77
N HIS A 140 4.83 -5.65 21.61
CA HIS A 140 4.83 -4.82 22.82
C HIS A 140 6.02 -3.84 22.82
N ALA A 141 6.22 -3.12 21.71
CA ALA A 141 7.41 -2.31 21.50
C ALA A 141 7.51 -1.08 22.42
N LEU A 142 6.37 -0.50 22.81
CA LEU A 142 6.31 0.74 23.56
C LEU A 142 4.98 0.90 24.32
N ARG A 143 4.99 1.68 25.39
CA ARG A 143 3.78 2.03 26.16
C ARG A 143 3.25 3.40 25.71
N ASP A 144 2.57 3.42 24.58
CA ASP A 144 1.97 4.61 23.97
C ASP A 144 0.73 4.20 23.15
N ALA A 145 -0.17 5.14 22.92
CA ALA A 145 -1.32 4.96 22.03
C ALA A 145 -0.90 5.16 20.58
N ASN A 146 0.02 4.32 20.10
CA ASN A 146 0.58 4.43 18.75
C ASN A 146 1.08 3.07 18.24
N ALA A 147 1.11 2.90 16.93
CA ALA A 147 1.77 1.82 16.21
C ALA A 147 2.39 2.40 14.95
N TYR A 148 3.58 1.96 14.56
CA TYR A 148 4.24 2.49 13.37
C TYR A 148 5.28 1.53 12.79
N TYR A 149 5.45 1.58 11.47
CA TYR A 149 6.64 1.09 10.78
C TYR A 149 7.83 2.04 10.95
N ASP A 150 8.98 1.50 11.35
CA ASP A 150 10.25 2.21 11.48
C ASP A 150 11.18 1.82 10.30
N PRO A 151 11.41 2.71 9.31
CA PRO A 151 12.22 2.42 8.13
C PRO A 151 13.70 2.17 8.42
N ASP A 152 14.25 2.79 9.47
CA ASP A 152 15.67 2.64 9.84
C ASP A 152 15.90 1.26 10.45
N LYS A 153 14.99 0.83 11.32
CA LYS A 153 15.04 -0.50 11.91
C LYS A 153 14.53 -1.58 10.97
N ILE A 154 13.70 -1.20 9.99
CA ILE A 154 12.90 -2.12 9.17
C ILE A 154 12.11 -3.04 10.11
N ALA A 155 11.25 -2.42 10.91
CA ALA A 155 10.52 -3.08 11.97
C ALA A 155 9.12 -2.48 12.16
N LEU A 156 8.14 -3.32 12.49
CA LEU A 156 6.83 -2.91 12.98
C LEU A 156 6.87 -2.81 14.50
N LEU A 157 6.48 -1.65 15.04
CA LEU A 157 6.48 -1.34 16.45
C LEU A 157 5.04 -1.09 16.91
N PHE A 158 4.50 -2.01 17.70
CA PHE A 158 3.15 -1.89 18.23
C PHE A 158 3.18 -1.43 19.68
N GLY A 159 2.40 -0.39 19.97
CA GLY A 159 2.22 0.13 21.31
C GLY A 159 1.03 -0.47 22.05
N TYR A 160 1.02 -0.26 23.36
CA TYR A 160 -0.13 -0.53 24.21
C TYR A 160 -0.34 0.58 25.24
N PHE A 161 -1.58 0.80 25.63
CA PHE A 161 -1.96 1.89 26.53
C PHE A 161 -3.18 1.53 27.36
N THR A 162 -3.37 2.24 28.47
CA THR A 162 -4.57 2.10 29.30
C THR A 162 -5.71 2.92 28.70
N ALA A 163 -6.86 2.28 28.46
CA ALA A 163 -8.07 2.97 28.01
C ALA A 163 -8.50 4.04 29.03
N SER A 164 -9.03 5.15 28.52
CA SER A 164 -9.53 6.24 29.36
C SER A 164 -10.62 5.77 30.36
N ASP A 165 -10.75 6.48 31.48
CA ASP A 165 -11.75 6.18 32.52
C ASP A 165 -13.20 6.45 32.07
N GLN A 166 -13.40 7.02 30.88
CA GLN A 166 -14.73 7.31 30.34
C GLN A 166 -15.37 6.02 29.79
N SER A 167 -16.53 5.66 30.34
CA SER A 167 -17.27 4.42 30.02
C SER A 167 -17.98 4.41 28.65
N ASN A 168 -17.59 5.25 27.70
CA ASN A 168 -18.24 5.36 26.39
C ASN A 168 -17.53 4.48 25.36
N GLY A 169 -17.80 3.18 25.37
CA GLY A 169 -17.24 2.25 24.38
C GLY A 169 -17.30 0.79 24.84
N THR A 170 -16.64 -0.09 24.08
CA THR A 170 -16.46 -1.51 24.44
C THR A 170 -15.34 -1.76 25.44
N ASN A 171 -14.50 -0.75 25.67
CA ASN A 171 -13.32 -0.86 26.50
C ASN A 171 -13.68 -0.92 27.98
N TYR A 172 -13.01 -1.82 28.71
CA TYR A 172 -13.03 -1.81 30.17
C TYR A 172 -12.29 -0.56 30.67
N PRO A 173 -12.91 0.29 31.52
CA PRO A 173 -12.22 1.46 32.09
C PRO A 173 -10.93 1.04 32.82
N GLY A 174 -9.79 1.63 32.44
CA GLY A 174 -8.47 1.25 32.94
C GLY A 174 -7.91 -0.07 32.39
N GLY A 175 -8.61 -0.73 31.46
CA GLY A 175 -8.12 -1.89 30.72
C GLY A 175 -6.98 -1.53 29.77
N VAL A 176 -6.13 -2.49 29.42
CA VAL A 176 -5.03 -2.28 28.48
C VAL A 176 -5.48 -2.60 27.06
N VAL A 177 -5.28 -1.67 26.14
CA VAL A 177 -5.52 -1.83 24.71
C VAL A 177 -4.19 -2.10 24.02
N PHE A 178 -4.14 -3.18 23.24
CA PHE A 178 -2.96 -3.59 22.48
C PHE A 178 -3.20 -3.36 20.99
N THR A 179 -2.40 -2.49 20.36
CA THR A 179 -2.53 -2.21 18.92
C THR A 179 -2.23 -3.43 18.05
N CYS A 180 -1.36 -4.33 18.53
CA CYS A 180 -1.00 -5.58 17.86
C CYS A 180 -2.15 -6.59 17.74
N LEU A 181 -3.27 -6.38 18.45
CA LEU A 181 -4.47 -7.20 18.36
C LEU A 181 -5.48 -6.69 17.32
N SER A 182 -5.31 -5.45 16.83
CA SER A 182 -6.16 -4.92 15.77
C SER A 182 -5.66 -5.41 14.41
N PRO A 183 -6.42 -6.25 13.67
CA PRO A 183 -6.00 -6.71 12.35
C PRO A 183 -5.83 -5.56 11.35
N ASP A 184 -6.59 -4.47 11.53
CA ASP A 184 -6.50 -3.31 10.64
C ASP A 184 -5.21 -2.54 10.86
N ILE A 185 -4.84 -2.26 12.12
CA ILE A 185 -3.57 -1.58 12.45
C ILE A 185 -2.39 -2.44 11.97
N VAL A 186 -2.41 -3.74 12.22
CA VAL A 186 -1.32 -4.62 11.77
C VAL A 186 -1.21 -4.65 10.24
N ALA A 187 -2.32 -4.71 9.50
CA ALA A 187 -2.30 -4.65 8.04
C ALA A 187 -1.86 -3.27 7.51
N HIS A 188 -2.26 -2.19 8.19
CA HIS A 188 -1.86 -0.82 7.88
C HIS A 188 -0.34 -0.66 7.98
N GLU A 189 0.26 -1.00 9.13
CA GLU A 189 1.71 -0.89 9.33
C GLU A 189 2.52 -1.82 8.42
N THR A 190 2.00 -3.02 8.18
CA THR A 190 2.61 -3.94 7.20
C THR A 190 2.64 -3.33 5.80
N THR A 191 1.59 -2.58 5.44
CA THR A 191 1.50 -1.92 4.13
C THR A 191 2.56 -0.84 3.96
N HIS A 192 2.87 -0.06 5.01
CA HIS A 192 4.01 0.88 4.97
C HIS A 192 5.33 0.16 4.69
N ALA A 193 5.61 -0.94 5.39
CA ALA A 193 6.84 -1.71 5.18
C ALA A 193 6.96 -2.27 3.75
N ILE A 194 5.84 -2.77 3.20
CA ILE A 194 5.79 -3.27 1.81
C ILE A 194 5.95 -2.13 0.81
N LEU A 195 5.28 -1.00 1.02
CA LEU A 195 5.35 0.16 0.13
C LEU A 195 6.76 0.76 0.09
N ASP A 196 7.42 0.88 1.25
CA ASP A 196 8.83 1.29 1.35
C ASP A 196 9.78 0.32 0.64
N SER A 197 9.42 -0.97 0.58
CA SER A 197 10.20 -1.99 -0.12
C SER A 197 10.02 -1.98 -1.64
N ILE A 198 8.82 -1.65 -2.13
CA ILE A 198 8.52 -1.56 -3.57
C ILE A 198 8.96 -0.20 -4.14
N HIS A 199 8.65 0.88 -3.42
CA HIS A 199 8.86 2.26 -3.83
C HIS A 199 9.50 3.07 -2.70
N ASN A 200 10.78 2.80 -2.39
CA ASN A 200 11.47 3.45 -1.25
C ASN A 200 11.49 4.99 -1.29
N ARG A 201 11.29 5.60 -2.47
CA ARG A 201 11.27 7.05 -2.66
C ARG A 201 9.91 7.68 -2.39
N PHE A 202 8.88 6.88 -2.13
CA PHE A 202 7.58 7.43 -1.73
C PHE A 202 7.62 7.99 -0.31
N ILE A 203 8.65 7.72 0.49
CA ILE A 203 8.83 8.37 1.80
C ILE A 203 9.22 9.85 1.68
N GLU A 204 9.69 10.31 0.51
CA GLU A 204 10.17 11.68 0.34
C GLU A 204 8.98 12.65 0.23
N ASN A 205 8.89 13.62 1.13
CA ASN A 205 7.74 14.53 1.18
C ASN A 205 7.82 15.63 0.11
N THR A 206 7.48 15.27 -1.13
CA THR A 206 7.63 16.16 -2.30
C THR A 206 6.36 16.94 -2.67
N ASN A 207 5.18 16.47 -2.27
CA ASN A 207 3.90 17.14 -2.50
C ASN A 207 2.82 16.65 -1.51
N PRO A 208 1.66 17.32 -1.39
CA PRO A 208 0.62 16.98 -0.40
C PRO A 208 0.05 15.57 -0.54
N ASP A 209 0.08 14.97 -1.73
CA ASP A 209 -0.47 13.64 -1.97
C ASP A 209 0.46 12.52 -1.48
N VAL A 210 1.75 12.77 -1.26
CA VAL A 210 2.70 11.68 -0.96
C VAL A 210 2.41 11.07 0.40
N GLY A 211 2.41 11.88 1.47
CA GLY A 211 2.04 11.40 2.81
C GLY A 211 0.60 10.90 2.86
N ALA A 212 -0.32 11.61 2.20
CA ALA A 212 -1.71 11.20 2.11
C ALA A 212 -1.92 9.85 1.40
N PHE A 213 -1.07 9.54 0.41
CA PHE A 213 -1.13 8.28 -0.31
C PHE A 213 -0.68 7.12 0.59
N HIS A 214 0.39 7.28 1.38
CA HIS A 214 0.80 6.26 2.35
C HIS A 214 -0.34 5.89 3.30
N GLU A 215 -0.91 6.89 3.95
CA GLU A 215 -2.01 6.74 4.89
C GLU A 215 -3.25 6.11 4.25
N GLY A 216 -3.73 6.73 3.15
CA GLY A 216 -4.95 6.28 2.48
C GLY A 216 -4.79 4.91 1.84
N PHE A 217 -3.62 4.57 1.29
CA PHE A 217 -3.38 3.25 0.69
C PHE A 217 -3.31 2.16 1.75
N SER A 218 -2.64 2.40 2.87
CA SER A 218 -2.62 1.47 4.02
C SER A 218 -4.03 1.21 4.56
N ASP A 219 -4.86 2.25 4.69
CA ASP A 219 -6.27 2.12 5.09
C ASP A 219 -7.11 1.34 4.08
N ILE A 220 -6.91 1.57 2.76
CA ILE A 220 -7.58 0.80 1.71
C ILE A 220 -7.26 -0.68 1.84
N VAL A 221 -5.99 -1.04 2.05
CA VAL A 221 -5.57 -2.43 2.20
C VAL A 221 -6.20 -3.05 3.45
N ALA A 222 -6.12 -2.37 4.60
CA ALA A 222 -6.69 -2.84 5.85
C ALA A 222 -8.21 -3.08 5.74
N LEU A 223 -8.96 -2.10 5.22
CA LEU A 223 -10.41 -2.19 5.11
C LEU A 223 -10.87 -3.22 4.06
N LEU A 224 -10.23 -3.27 2.88
CA LEU A 224 -10.59 -4.25 1.85
C LEU A 224 -10.23 -5.68 2.26
N GLN A 225 -9.19 -5.87 3.09
CA GLN A 225 -8.84 -7.19 3.62
C GLN A 225 -9.98 -7.80 4.47
N ARG A 226 -10.85 -7.01 5.08
CA ARG A 226 -12.01 -7.51 5.84
C ARG A 226 -13.02 -8.26 4.98
N PHE A 227 -13.11 -7.91 3.70
CA PHE A 227 -13.99 -8.60 2.74
C PHE A 227 -13.50 -10.01 2.39
N THR A 228 -12.33 -10.41 2.92
CA THR A 228 -11.85 -11.80 2.83
C THR A 228 -12.39 -12.70 3.96
N PHE A 229 -13.26 -12.17 4.84
CA PHE A 229 -13.93 -12.90 5.92
C PHE A 229 -15.45 -12.98 5.64
N PRO A 230 -15.94 -14.00 4.92
CA PRO A 230 -17.33 -14.08 4.50
C PRO A 230 -18.34 -14.04 5.65
N GLU A 231 -18.02 -14.64 6.79
CA GLU A 231 -18.89 -14.69 7.96
C GLU A 231 -19.12 -13.29 8.56
N LEU A 232 -18.06 -12.48 8.63
CA LEU A 232 -18.13 -11.08 9.06
C LEU A 232 -19.01 -10.27 8.09
N VAL A 233 -18.78 -10.40 6.77
CA VAL A 233 -19.54 -9.68 5.75
C VAL A 233 -21.02 -10.07 5.76
N GLN A 234 -21.32 -11.37 5.86
CA GLN A 234 -22.70 -11.87 5.97
C GLN A 234 -23.42 -11.29 7.18
N HIS A 235 -22.76 -11.32 8.33
CA HIS A 235 -23.34 -10.77 9.54
C HIS A 235 -23.66 -9.27 9.41
N GLN A 236 -22.71 -8.49 8.89
CA GLN A 236 -22.89 -7.06 8.73
C GLN A 236 -23.99 -6.72 7.73
N LEU A 237 -24.07 -7.44 6.60
CA LEU A 237 -25.15 -7.28 5.64
C LEU A 237 -26.52 -7.71 6.19
N ALA A 238 -26.57 -8.69 7.08
CA ALA A 238 -27.83 -9.04 7.75
C ALA A 238 -28.34 -7.88 8.62
N ILE A 239 -27.44 -7.22 9.37
CA ILE A 239 -27.77 -6.06 10.21
C ILE A 239 -28.19 -4.85 9.37
N THR A 240 -27.50 -4.61 8.26
CA THR A 240 -27.78 -3.45 7.42
C THR A 240 -28.88 -3.70 6.38
N GLU A 241 -29.59 -4.82 6.47
CA GLU A 241 -30.67 -5.23 5.54
C GLU A 241 -30.17 -5.28 4.08
N GLY A 242 -28.95 -5.73 3.88
CA GLY A 242 -28.29 -5.85 2.58
C GLY A 242 -27.76 -4.54 2.01
N ARG A 243 -27.86 -3.42 2.76
CA ARG A 243 -27.45 -2.11 2.29
C ARG A 243 -26.08 -1.71 2.84
N LEU A 244 -25.24 -1.14 1.98
CA LEU A 244 -23.91 -0.63 2.35
C LEU A 244 -23.89 0.89 2.58
N ASP A 245 -25.03 1.56 2.40
CA ASP A 245 -25.21 2.99 2.61
C ASP A 245 -25.53 3.34 4.07
N ARG A 246 -25.60 2.33 4.94
CA ARG A 246 -25.81 2.46 6.38
C ARG A 246 -24.50 2.24 7.12
N PHE A 247 -24.45 2.72 8.36
CA PHE A 247 -23.35 2.42 9.27
C PHE A 247 -23.11 0.90 9.34
N SER A 248 -21.86 0.52 9.11
CA SER A 248 -21.36 -0.84 9.30
C SER A 248 -19.91 -0.76 9.73
N VAL A 249 -19.51 -1.68 10.61
CA VAL A 249 -18.10 -1.82 11.00
C VAL A 249 -17.20 -2.02 9.78
N LEU A 250 -17.70 -2.55 8.65
CA LEU A 250 -16.93 -2.76 7.42
C LEU A 250 -16.27 -1.47 6.88
N GLY A 251 -16.86 -0.30 7.15
CA GLY A 251 -16.35 1.00 6.69
C GLY A 251 -15.67 1.85 7.75
N GLU A 252 -15.43 1.32 8.96
CA GLU A 252 -14.85 2.03 10.09
C GLU A 252 -13.54 1.34 10.52
N LEU A 253 -12.43 2.07 10.62
CA LEU A 253 -11.10 1.50 10.92
C LEU A 253 -10.74 1.63 12.41
N ALA A 254 -10.22 0.54 13.01
CA ALA A 254 -9.71 0.50 14.39
C ALA A 254 -10.66 1.19 15.40
N THR A 255 -11.90 0.71 15.46
CA THR A 255 -12.98 1.30 16.25
C THR A 255 -12.70 1.29 17.75
N GLN A 256 -12.10 0.21 18.27
CA GLN A 256 -11.78 0.10 19.69
C GLN A 256 -10.65 1.06 20.09
N PHE A 257 -9.66 1.24 19.22
CA PHE A 257 -8.52 2.13 19.46
C PHE A 257 -9.00 3.59 19.52
N GLY A 258 -9.76 4.05 18.53
CA GLY A 258 -10.32 5.42 18.52
C GLY A 258 -11.25 5.70 19.71
N GLN A 259 -12.01 4.71 20.18
CA GLN A 259 -12.84 4.83 21.39
C GLN A 259 -12.03 4.85 22.70
N ALA A 260 -10.79 4.35 22.70
CA ALA A 260 -9.97 4.26 23.91
C ALA A 260 -9.22 5.56 24.22
N ILE A 261 -8.99 6.42 23.21
CA ILE A 261 -8.28 7.69 23.32
C ILE A 261 -9.20 8.79 23.84
N GLU A 262 -8.70 9.60 24.79
CA GLU A 262 -9.46 10.70 25.38
C GLU A 262 -9.76 11.81 24.34
N ASN A 263 -11.02 12.23 24.24
CA ASN A 263 -11.58 13.21 23.28
C ASN A 263 -11.89 12.72 21.86
N GLU A 264 -11.62 11.46 21.52
CA GLU A 264 -12.06 10.87 20.25
C GLU A 264 -13.42 10.16 20.43
N ARG A 265 -14.38 10.45 19.54
CA ARG A 265 -15.73 9.85 19.56
C ARG A 265 -15.93 9.00 18.32
N GLY A 266 -15.47 7.74 18.33
CA GLY A 266 -15.76 6.77 17.27
C GLY A 266 -14.54 5.97 16.83
N ALA A 267 -14.57 5.51 15.58
CA ALA A 267 -13.42 4.88 14.96
C ALA A 267 -12.35 5.91 14.62
N LEU A 268 -11.10 5.45 14.48
CA LEU A 268 -10.00 6.34 14.08
C LEU A 268 -10.33 7.05 12.77
N ARG A 269 -10.92 6.30 11.81
CA ARG A 269 -11.31 6.82 10.50
C ARG A 269 -12.58 6.13 9.99
N GLY A 270 -13.51 6.93 9.46
CA GLY A 270 -14.72 6.46 8.78
C GLY A 270 -14.59 6.66 7.27
N ALA A 271 -14.62 5.57 6.50
CA ALA A 271 -14.49 5.60 5.04
C ALA A 271 -15.77 6.05 4.31
N ILE A 272 -16.92 5.86 4.95
CA ILE A 272 -18.25 5.98 4.32
C ILE A 272 -19.17 6.99 5.01
N GLY A 273 -18.79 7.43 6.21
CA GLY A 273 -19.57 8.38 7.00
C GLY A 273 -18.82 8.81 8.25
N LYS A 274 -19.46 9.67 9.02
CA LYS A 274 -18.95 10.14 10.31
C LYS A 274 -20.08 10.35 11.30
N ILE A 275 -19.79 10.21 12.58
CA ILE A 275 -20.73 10.60 13.62
C ILE A 275 -20.76 12.14 13.65
N ASN A 276 -21.93 12.71 13.41
CA ASN A 276 -22.14 14.14 13.52
C ASN A 276 -22.03 14.55 15.00
N PRO A 277 -21.07 15.41 15.38
CA PRO A 277 -20.83 15.76 16.79
C PRO A 277 -22.02 16.43 17.48
N GLN A 278 -22.87 17.12 16.72
CA GLN A 278 -24.03 17.85 17.22
C GLN A 278 -25.25 16.94 17.39
N THR A 279 -25.46 15.99 16.49
CA THR A 279 -26.63 15.09 16.52
C THR A 279 -26.35 13.75 17.19
N GLY A 280 -25.08 13.37 17.32
CA GLY A 280 -24.63 12.06 17.79
C GLY A 280 -25.01 10.91 16.85
N LYS A 281 -25.51 11.21 15.65
CA LYS A 281 -25.92 10.21 14.65
C LYS A 281 -24.87 10.07 13.57
N TRP A 282 -24.70 8.84 13.08
CA TRP A 282 -23.87 8.60 11.92
C TRP A 282 -24.55 9.17 10.66
N GLU A 283 -23.79 9.93 9.89
CA GLU A 283 -24.20 10.55 8.64
C GLU A 283 -23.24 10.14 7.52
N LYS A 284 -23.80 9.76 6.37
CA LYS A 284 -23.05 9.36 5.18
C LYS A 284 -22.25 10.55 4.63
N LEU A 285 -21.00 10.29 4.24
CA LEU A 285 -20.15 11.28 3.59
C LEU A 285 -20.49 11.39 2.10
N GLU A 286 -21.30 12.37 1.74
CA GLU A 286 -21.59 12.67 0.33
C GLU A 286 -20.37 13.30 -0.36
N PRO A 287 -19.99 12.82 -1.55
CA PRO A 287 -18.81 13.32 -2.25
C PRO A 287 -19.02 14.76 -2.76
N ASN A 288 -18.01 15.62 -2.60
CA ASN A 288 -18.03 16.98 -3.13
C ASN A 288 -16.84 17.24 -4.08
N PRO A 289 -17.07 17.78 -5.30
CA PRO A 289 -16.01 18.09 -6.25
C PRO A 289 -14.94 19.08 -5.76
N THR A 290 -15.15 19.78 -4.64
CA THR A 290 -14.15 20.68 -4.06
C THR A 290 -13.26 20.04 -2.99
N ASP A 291 -13.61 18.83 -2.51
CA ASP A 291 -12.92 18.14 -1.41
C ASP A 291 -11.40 18.06 -1.65
N TYR A 292 -11.01 17.53 -2.80
CA TYR A 292 -9.59 17.31 -3.13
C TYR A 292 -8.77 18.61 -3.19
N LYS A 293 -9.40 19.74 -3.51
CA LYS A 293 -8.69 21.02 -3.56
C LYS A 293 -8.47 21.59 -2.17
N MET A 294 -9.45 21.41 -1.28
CA MET A 294 -9.52 22.06 0.04
C MET A 294 -8.76 21.29 1.12
N THR A 295 -8.76 19.97 1.08
CA THR A 295 -8.12 19.13 2.10
C THR A 295 -6.60 19.08 1.94
N LYS A 296 -5.84 19.57 2.91
CA LYS A 296 -4.35 19.65 2.83
C LYS A 296 -3.62 18.71 3.78
N GLU A 297 -4.21 18.44 4.93
CA GLU A 297 -3.62 17.59 5.96
C GLU A 297 -3.52 16.13 5.44
N PRO A 298 -2.39 15.44 5.64
CA PRO A 298 -2.16 14.09 5.08
C PRO A 298 -3.22 13.06 5.43
N HIS A 299 -3.69 12.97 6.68
CA HIS A 299 -4.67 11.97 7.10
C HIS A 299 -6.06 12.23 6.52
N ASP A 300 -6.55 13.47 6.60
CA ASP A 300 -7.83 13.88 6.01
C ASP A 300 -7.81 13.68 4.49
N ARG A 301 -6.68 14.02 3.87
CA ARG A 301 -6.49 13.85 2.42
C ARG A 301 -6.38 12.38 2.04
N GLY A 302 -5.73 11.55 2.86
CA GLY A 302 -5.68 10.10 2.70
C GLY A 302 -7.07 9.47 2.83
N SER A 303 -7.84 9.91 3.83
CA SER A 303 -9.24 9.51 4.04
C SER A 303 -10.12 9.82 2.84
N LEU A 304 -9.84 10.91 2.10
CA LEU A 304 -10.53 11.19 0.84
C LEU A 304 -10.27 10.11 -0.22
N LEU A 305 -9.05 9.59 -0.31
CA LEU A 305 -8.73 8.49 -1.24
C LEU A 305 -9.46 7.20 -0.83
N VAL A 306 -9.48 6.87 0.46
CA VAL A 306 -10.23 5.72 1.01
C VAL A 306 -11.71 5.85 0.65
N ALA A 307 -12.31 7.00 0.93
CA ALA A 307 -13.72 7.27 0.65
C ALA A 307 -14.04 7.25 -0.85
N THR A 308 -13.07 7.57 -1.71
CA THR A 308 -13.19 7.41 -3.17
C THR A 308 -13.28 5.94 -3.57
N ILE A 309 -12.41 5.08 -3.04
CA ILE A 309 -12.41 3.65 -3.38
C ILE A 309 -13.68 2.97 -2.84
N PHE A 310 -14.13 3.34 -1.64
CA PHE A 310 -15.38 2.80 -1.08
C PHE A 310 -16.65 3.31 -1.79
N ASP A 311 -16.64 4.52 -2.35
CA ASP A 311 -17.72 4.98 -3.25
C ASP A 311 -17.77 4.10 -4.52
N ALA A 312 -16.61 3.80 -5.13
CA ALA A 312 -16.54 2.87 -6.25
C ALA A 312 -17.03 1.46 -5.88
N PHE A 313 -16.63 0.94 -4.70
CA PHE A 313 -17.12 -0.34 -4.16
C PHE A 313 -18.66 -0.35 -4.05
N GLN A 314 -19.26 0.69 -3.46
CA GLN A 314 -20.71 0.78 -3.32
C GLN A 314 -21.43 0.81 -4.68
N ARG A 315 -20.91 1.56 -5.65
CA ARG A 315 -21.46 1.62 -7.02
C ARG A 315 -21.43 0.24 -7.69
N ILE A 316 -20.32 -0.47 -7.59
CA ILE A 316 -20.17 -1.82 -8.16
C ILE A 316 -21.11 -2.79 -7.45
N TYR A 317 -21.19 -2.76 -6.12
CA TYR A 317 -22.08 -3.61 -5.35
C TYR A 317 -23.54 -3.39 -5.72
N GLN A 318 -23.98 -2.13 -5.82
CA GLN A 318 -25.33 -1.79 -6.27
C GLN A 318 -25.60 -2.30 -7.69
N HIS A 319 -24.60 -2.24 -8.58
CA HIS A 319 -24.73 -2.75 -9.94
C HIS A 319 -24.81 -4.29 -9.98
N LYS A 320 -23.89 -5.00 -9.31
CA LYS A 320 -23.80 -6.48 -9.34
C LYS A 320 -24.94 -7.17 -8.59
N THR A 321 -25.53 -6.55 -7.58
CA THR A 321 -26.57 -7.17 -6.74
C THR A 321 -27.99 -6.85 -7.17
N GLN A 322 -28.15 -6.02 -8.21
CA GLN A 322 -29.46 -5.55 -8.67
C GLN A 322 -30.40 -6.68 -9.11
N ASP A 323 -29.86 -7.74 -9.71
CA ASP A 323 -30.63 -8.92 -10.09
C ASP A 323 -31.09 -9.72 -8.87
N LEU A 324 -30.22 -9.94 -7.88
CA LEU A 324 -30.54 -10.60 -6.62
C LEU A 324 -31.65 -9.85 -5.87
N ILE A 325 -31.55 -8.53 -5.81
CA ILE A 325 -32.57 -7.68 -5.20
C ILE A 325 -33.89 -7.81 -5.96
N ARG A 326 -33.88 -7.71 -7.31
CA ARG A 326 -35.12 -7.88 -8.10
C ARG A 326 -35.75 -9.26 -7.91
N ILE A 327 -34.95 -10.32 -7.85
CA ILE A 327 -35.45 -11.68 -7.60
C ILE A 327 -36.12 -11.75 -6.22
N ALA A 328 -35.46 -11.21 -5.19
CA ALA A 328 -35.96 -11.24 -3.82
C ALA A 328 -37.22 -10.38 -3.61
N THR A 329 -37.43 -9.37 -4.44
CA THR A 329 -38.52 -8.40 -4.27
C THR A 329 -39.61 -8.50 -5.34
N ASN A 330 -39.65 -9.60 -6.10
CA ASN A 330 -40.58 -9.79 -7.22
C ASN A 330 -40.55 -8.64 -8.25
N GLY A 331 -39.36 -8.09 -8.50
CA GLY A 331 -39.12 -7.07 -9.51
C GLY A 331 -39.22 -5.62 -9.03
N SER A 332 -39.61 -5.36 -7.78
CA SER A 332 -39.76 -3.97 -7.29
C SER A 332 -38.43 -3.21 -7.14
N GLY A 333 -37.31 -3.92 -6.96
CA GLY A 333 -36.01 -3.34 -6.62
C GLY A 333 -35.90 -2.77 -5.20
N ILE A 334 -36.95 -2.87 -4.39
CA ILE A 334 -37.01 -2.31 -3.03
C ILE A 334 -37.18 -3.45 -2.04
N LEU A 335 -36.15 -3.66 -1.19
CA LEU A 335 -36.19 -4.65 -0.13
C LEU A 335 -37.28 -4.30 0.91
N PRO A 336 -38.04 -5.29 1.42
CA PRO A 336 -38.98 -5.06 2.50
C PRO A 336 -38.26 -4.57 3.75
N GLN A 337 -38.96 -3.83 4.60
CA GLN A 337 -38.42 -3.43 5.90
C GLN A 337 -38.20 -4.66 6.80
N GLY A 338 -37.12 -4.63 7.58
CA GLY A 338 -36.75 -5.70 8.49
C GLY A 338 -35.75 -6.70 7.88
N SER A 339 -35.62 -7.84 8.56
CA SER A 339 -34.63 -8.86 8.20
C SER A 339 -34.89 -9.45 6.81
N ILE A 340 -33.86 -9.42 5.97
CA ILE A 340 -33.87 -10.07 4.66
C ILE A 340 -33.55 -11.56 4.77
N ASN A 341 -33.93 -12.34 3.76
CA ASN A 341 -33.73 -13.79 3.73
C ASN A 341 -32.23 -14.15 3.87
N HIS A 342 -31.91 -15.16 4.68
CA HIS A 342 -30.53 -15.58 4.94
C HIS A 342 -29.77 -15.99 3.66
N ASP A 343 -30.41 -16.68 2.72
CA ASP A 343 -29.79 -17.05 1.44
C ASP A 343 -29.49 -15.81 0.58
N LEU A 344 -30.36 -14.79 0.65
CA LEU A 344 -30.10 -13.51 -0.01
C LEU A 344 -28.90 -12.83 0.63
N VAL A 345 -28.83 -12.75 1.97
CA VAL A 345 -27.65 -12.20 2.68
C VAL A 345 -26.37 -12.92 2.24
N LYS A 346 -26.40 -14.25 2.18
CA LYS A 346 -25.24 -15.05 1.77
C LYS A 346 -24.79 -14.75 0.33
N ARG A 347 -25.75 -14.59 -0.59
CA ARG A 347 -25.48 -14.23 -1.99
C ARG A 347 -24.93 -12.80 -2.11
N LEU A 348 -25.54 -11.84 -1.43
CA LEU A 348 -25.05 -10.45 -1.35
C LEU A 348 -23.64 -10.38 -0.76
N ALA A 349 -23.38 -11.14 0.30
CA ALA A 349 -22.06 -11.20 0.92
C ALA A 349 -21.01 -11.81 -0.02
N SER A 350 -21.36 -12.84 -0.78
CA SER A 350 -20.46 -13.42 -1.79
C SER A 350 -20.06 -12.37 -2.83
N GLU A 351 -21.01 -11.58 -3.34
CA GLU A 351 -20.72 -10.48 -4.26
C GLU A 351 -19.84 -9.41 -3.62
N ALA A 352 -20.14 -9.00 -2.39
CA ALA A 352 -19.33 -8.04 -1.65
C ALA A 352 -17.89 -8.53 -1.42
N CYS A 353 -17.70 -9.80 -1.07
CA CYS A 353 -16.38 -10.41 -0.89
C CYS A 353 -15.57 -10.39 -2.20
N GLU A 354 -16.20 -10.80 -3.31
CA GLU A 354 -15.56 -10.81 -4.63
C GLU A 354 -15.17 -9.40 -5.09
N ILE A 355 -16.04 -8.40 -4.91
CA ILE A 355 -15.75 -7.01 -5.25
C ILE A 355 -14.59 -6.47 -4.39
N GLY A 356 -14.59 -6.77 -3.09
CA GLY A 356 -13.55 -6.33 -2.15
C GLY A 356 -12.19 -6.89 -2.52
N GLU A 357 -12.12 -8.20 -2.81
CA GLU A 357 -10.90 -8.87 -3.26
C GLU A 357 -10.40 -8.31 -4.60
N HIS A 358 -11.30 -8.11 -5.58
CA HIS A 358 -10.93 -7.53 -6.86
C HIS A 358 -10.39 -6.10 -6.74
N LEU A 359 -11.05 -5.23 -5.97
CA LEU A 359 -10.58 -3.86 -5.75
C LEU A 359 -9.25 -3.84 -5.01
N LEU A 360 -9.04 -4.73 -4.02
CA LEU A 360 -7.77 -4.86 -3.32
C LEU A 360 -6.64 -5.19 -4.30
N HIS A 361 -6.86 -6.19 -5.17
CA HIS A 361 -5.88 -6.58 -6.18
C HIS A 361 -5.64 -5.50 -7.24
N ILE A 362 -6.67 -4.74 -7.65
CA ILE A 362 -6.50 -3.58 -8.55
C ILE A 362 -5.64 -2.50 -7.88
N CYS A 363 -5.94 -2.14 -6.63
CA CYS A 363 -5.19 -1.14 -5.86
C CYS A 363 -3.73 -1.53 -5.71
N ILE A 364 -3.44 -2.76 -5.32
CA ILE A 364 -2.06 -3.24 -5.17
C ILE A 364 -1.33 -3.28 -6.52
N ARG A 365 -1.95 -3.82 -7.59
CA ARG A 365 -1.31 -3.87 -8.92
C ARG A 365 -0.98 -2.50 -9.47
N ALA A 366 -1.80 -1.50 -9.17
CA ALA A 366 -1.59 -0.12 -9.61
C ALA A 366 -0.26 0.45 -9.13
N LEU A 367 0.36 -0.07 -8.06
CA LEU A 367 1.69 0.35 -7.62
C LEU A 367 2.74 0.23 -8.74
N ASP A 368 2.70 -0.82 -9.56
CA ASP A 368 3.64 -0.99 -10.68
C ASP A 368 3.38 -0.02 -11.85
N TYR A 369 2.21 0.62 -11.86
CA TYR A 369 1.78 1.60 -12.85
C TYR A 369 1.80 3.03 -12.29
N CYS A 370 2.40 3.23 -11.12
CA CYS A 370 2.63 4.54 -10.54
C CYS A 370 3.93 5.15 -11.08
N PRO A 371 4.05 6.49 -11.09
CA PRO A 371 5.33 7.13 -11.33
C PRO A 371 6.33 6.75 -10.21
N PRO A 372 7.64 6.73 -10.51
CA PRO A 372 8.66 6.31 -9.54
C PRO A 372 8.85 7.23 -8.32
N PHE A 373 8.32 8.46 -8.38
CA PHE A 373 8.30 9.46 -7.30
C PHE A 373 7.24 10.52 -7.60
N ASP A 374 6.96 11.39 -6.63
CA ASP A 374 5.97 12.47 -6.68
C ASP A 374 4.58 11.97 -7.11
N ILE A 375 4.11 10.88 -6.51
CA ILE A 375 2.76 10.38 -6.79
C ILE A 375 1.73 11.47 -6.47
N THR A 376 0.67 11.51 -7.28
CA THR A 376 -0.54 12.29 -7.04
C THR A 376 -1.75 11.37 -7.15
N PHE A 377 -2.88 11.71 -6.53
CA PHE A 377 -4.08 10.85 -6.64
C PHE A 377 -4.57 10.73 -8.09
N GLY A 378 -4.38 11.77 -8.90
CA GLY A 378 -4.61 11.69 -10.34
C GLY A 378 -3.67 10.69 -11.04
N ASN A 379 -2.40 10.62 -10.66
CA ASN A 379 -1.49 9.58 -11.17
C ASN A 379 -1.92 8.18 -10.74
N TYR A 380 -2.40 8.03 -9.50
CA TYR A 380 -2.91 6.77 -9.00
C TYR A 380 -4.18 6.33 -9.74
N LEU A 381 -5.11 7.23 -10.06
CA LEU A 381 -6.25 6.90 -10.93
C LEU A 381 -5.81 6.31 -12.27
N ARG A 382 -4.86 6.95 -12.95
CA ARG A 382 -4.33 6.42 -14.22
C ARG A 382 -3.68 5.05 -14.04
N ALA A 383 -3.01 4.84 -12.92
CA ALA A 383 -2.41 3.57 -12.55
C ALA A 383 -3.47 2.48 -12.34
N LEU A 384 -4.54 2.76 -11.58
CA LEU A 384 -5.67 1.86 -11.35
C LEU A 384 -6.30 1.40 -12.67
N ILE A 385 -6.63 2.36 -13.54
CA ILE A 385 -7.27 2.08 -14.83
C ILE A 385 -6.35 1.28 -15.76
N SER A 386 -5.05 1.60 -15.78
CA SER A 386 -4.10 0.88 -16.63
C SER A 386 -3.85 -0.54 -16.15
N ALA A 387 -3.71 -0.73 -14.83
CA ALA A 387 -3.46 -2.02 -14.21
C ALA A 387 -4.65 -2.98 -14.39
N ASP A 388 -5.88 -2.47 -14.24
CA ASP A 388 -7.08 -3.29 -14.45
C ASP A 388 -7.31 -3.61 -15.94
N LEU A 389 -7.13 -2.63 -16.83
CA LEU A 389 -7.33 -2.84 -18.28
C LEU A 389 -6.40 -3.91 -18.86
N ASP A 390 -5.16 -3.99 -18.40
CA ASP A 390 -4.23 -5.01 -18.89
C ASP A 390 -4.63 -6.42 -18.45
N ILE A 391 -5.24 -6.54 -17.26
CA ILE A 391 -5.66 -7.79 -16.62
C ILE A 391 -7.02 -8.28 -17.12
N ALA A 392 -7.97 -7.37 -17.26
CA ALA A 392 -9.38 -7.65 -17.52
C ALA A 392 -9.91 -6.66 -18.56
N PRO A 393 -9.50 -6.78 -19.83
CA PRO A 393 -9.83 -5.80 -20.87
C PRO A 393 -11.33 -5.61 -21.08
N GLU A 394 -12.15 -6.64 -20.89
CA GLU A 394 -13.60 -6.55 -21.10
C GLU A 394 -14.30 -5.76 -19.99
N ASP A 395 -13.91 -5.99 -18.71
CA ASP A 395 -14.54 -5.36 -17.52
C ASP A 395 -16.06 -5.46 -17.52
N GLU A 396 -16.56 -6.69 -17.65
CA GLU A 396 -17.99 -7.02 -17.68
C GLU A 396 -18.78 -6.41 -16.50
N ASN A 397 -18.10 -6.12 -15.39
CA ASN A 397 -18.69 -5.64 -14.14
C ASN A 397 -18.52 -4.12 -13.91
N GLY A 398 -17.87 -3.40 -14.82
CA GLY A 398 -17.77 -1.93 -14.79
C GLY A 398 -16.88 -1.36 -13.67
N TYR A 399 -15.87 -2.09 -13.19
CA TYR A 399 -14.96 -1.62 -12.13
C TYR A 399 -14.29 -0.30 -12.50
N ARG A 400 -13.83 -0.17 -13.76
CA ARG A 400 -13.16 1.04 -14.22
C ARG A 400 -14.09 2.23 -14.26
N ILE A 401 -15.32 2.05 -14.69
CA ILE A 401 -16.31 3.12 -14.75
C ILE A 401 -16.65 3.61 -13.33
N ALA A 402 -16.86 2.68 -12.39
CA ALA A 402 -17.13 3.04 -11.00
C ALA A 402 -15.97 3.83 -10.35
N LEU A 403 -14.72 3.41 -10.59
CA LEU A 403 -13.54 4.15 -10.13
C LEU A 403 -13.49 5.56 -10.74
N ILE A 404 -13.67 5.68 -12.06
CA ILE A 404 -13.68 6.99 -12.74
C ILE A 404 -14.75 7.91 -12.17
N GLU A 405 -15.95 7.37 -11.93
CA GLU A 405 -17.08 8.13 -11.42
C GLU A 405 -16.83 8.62 -9.98
N ALA A 406 -16.29 7.75 -9.12
CA ALA A 406 -15.96 8.09 -7.73
C ALA A 406 -14.86 9.17 -7.64
N PHE A 407 -13.78 9.03 -8.42
CA PHE A 407 -12.72 10.04 -8.47
C PHE A 407 -13.24 11.39 -8.97
N ARG A 408 -14.11 11.37 -9.99
CA ARG A 408 -14.76 12.58 -10.53
C ARG A 408 -15.65 13.25 -9.47
N ALA A 409 -16.42 12.47 -8.71
CA ALA A 409 -17.35 12.98 -7.71
C ALA A 409 -16.64 13.80 -6.61
N ARG A 410 -15.36 13.51 -6.33
CA ARG A 410 -14.53 14.21 -5.34
C ARG A 410 -13.55 15.23 -5.94
N GLY A 411 -13.64 15.47 -7.25
CA GLY A 411 -12.80 16.44 -7.96
C GLY A 411 -11.34 16.01 -8.14
N ILE A 412 -11.07 14.70 -8.09
CA ILE A 412 -9.72 14.16 -8.30
C ILE A 412 -9.52 13.92 -9.79
N PHE A 413 -8.74 14.79 -10.42
CA PHE A 413 -8.45 14.73 -11.85
C PHE A 413 -6.96 14.52 -12.12
N PRO A 414 -6.59 13.68 -13.09
CA PRO A 414 -5.21 13.57 -13.53
C PRO A 414 -4.76 14.78 -14.33
N ASP A 415 -3.50 15.15 -14.15
CA ASP A 415 -2.84 16.14 -15.00
C ASP A 415 -2.72 15.65 -16.45
N ARG A 416 -2.91 16.57 -17.40
CA ARG A 416 -2.65 16.37 -18.84
C ARG A 416 -3.48 15.26 -19.50
N VAL A 417 -4.73 15.11 -19.07
CA VAL A 417 -5.71 14.25 -19.73
C VAL A 417 -6.89 15.11 -20.20
N ASN A 418 -7.37 14.88 -21.42
CA ASN A 418 -8.41 15.72 -22.03
C ASN A 418 -9.83 15.27 -21.66
N THR A 419 -10.03 13.98 -21.36
CA THR A 419 -11.33 13.42 -20.97
C THR A 419 -11.18 12.34 -19.90
N MET A 420 -12.23 12.12 -19.09
CA MET A 420 -12.27 11.06 -18.07
C MET A 420 -12.84 9.77 -18.66
N SER A 421 -12.23 9.25 -19.72
CA SER A 421 -12.55 7.95 -20.34
C SER A 421 -11.46 6.93 -20.02
N VAL A 422 -11.77 5.63 -20.16
CA VAL A 422 -10.80 4.54 -19.93
C VAL A 422 -9.58 4.71 -20.85
N GLU A 423 -9.80 5.05 -22.11
CA GLU A 423 -8.73 5.23 -23.12
C GLU A 423 -7.81 6.39 -22.76
N SER A 424 -8.38 7.50 -22.28
CA SER A 424 -7.62 8.71 -21.96
C SER A 424 -6.88 8.60 -20.65
N LEU A 425 -7.42 7.86 -19.69
CA LEU A 425 -6.81 7.62 -18.38
C LEU A 425 -5.70 6.58 -18.44
N ARG A 426 -5.81 5.59 -19.32
CA ARG A 426 -4.76 4.62 -19.57
C ARG A 426 -3.42 5.34 -19.82
N TRP A 427 -2.34 4.82 -19.26
CA TRP A 427 -1.00 5.21 -19.69
C TRP A 427 -0.86 4.92 -21.19
N SER A 428 -0.41 5.91 -21.95
CA SER A 428 -0.27 5.73 -23.40
C SER A 428 0.88 4.78 -23.68
N ARG A 429 0.65 3.81 -24.56
CA ARG A 429 1.75 3.04 -25.13
C ARG A 429 2.64 4.00 -25.93
N PRO A 430 3.97 3.93 -25.77
CA PRO A 430 4.83 4.81 -26.54
C PRO A 430 4.69 4.52 -28.04
N ASN A 431 4.70 5.58 -28.85
CA ASN A 431 4.82 5.48 -30.30
C ASN A 431 6.21 5.99 -30.67
N PHE A 432 7.15 5.06 -30.78
CA PHE A 432 8.55 5.36 -30.98
C PHE A 432 8.88 5.61 -32.45
N THR A 433 9.88 6.45 -32.69
CA THR A 433 10.54 6.54 -34.00
C THR A 433 11.40 5.29 -34.24
N LYS A 434 11.86 5.06 -35.48
CA LYS A 434 12.76 3.92 -35.77
C LYS A 434 14.03 3.92 -34.93
N SER A 435 14.59 5.10 -34.66
CA SER A 435 15.79 5.26 -33.83
C SER A 435 15.50 4.91 -32.37
N GLU A 436 14.36 5.37 -31.85
CA GLU A 436 13.89 5.05 -30.50
C GLU A 436 13.61 3.55 -30.35
N ASP A 437 12.91 2.93 -31.31
CA ASP A 437 12.68 1.48 -31.32
C ASP A 437 13.99 0.68 -31.32
N ALA A 438 14.99 1.11 -32.09
CA ALA A 438 16.30 0.48 -32.11
C ALA A 438 17.00 0.59 -30.74
N ALA A 439 16.97 1.77 -30.09
CA ALA A 439 17.57 1.95 -28.76
C ALA A 439 16.90 1.06 -27.69
N PHE A 440 15.56 0.93 -27.73
CA PHE A 440 14.83 0.03 -26.83
C PHE A 440 15.08 -1.45 -27.15
N GLN A 441 15.33 -1.81 -28.40
CA GLN A 441 15.77 -3.16 -28.77
C GLN A 441 17.13 -3.49 -28.17
N THR A 442 18.11 -2.58 -28.22
CA THR A 442 19.43 -2.79 -27.60
C THR A 442 19.31 -3.01 -26.09
N ILE A 443 18.42 -2.27 -25.41
CA ILE A 443 18.13 -2.49 -23.97
C ILE A 443 17.47 -3.85 -23.73
N ALA A 444 16.48 -4.22 -24.54
CA ALA A 444 15.76 -5.48 -24.40
C ALA A 444 16.71 -6.68 -24.55
N ASP A 445 17.54 -6.67 -25.60
CA ASP A 445 18.51 -7.72 -25.88
C ASP A 445 19.57 -7.82 -24.76
N PHE A 446 19.98 -6.69 -24.16
CA PHE A 446 20.86 -6.67 -23.00
C PHE A 446 20.21 -7.28 -21.74
N LEU A 447 18.92 -6.98 -21.50
CA LEU A 447 18.22 -7.42 -20.30
C LEU A 447 17.79 -8.88 -20.34
N GLU A 448 17.51 -9.43 -21.53
CA GLU A 448 16.91 -10.74 -21.71
C GLU A 448 17.61 -11.87 -20.93
N PRO A 449 18.95 -12.03 -20.98
CA PRO A 449 19.63 -13.10 -20.23
C PRO A 449 19.44 -12.94 -18.72
N GLY A 450 19.62 -11.72 -18.20
CA GLY A 450 19.52 -11.44 -16.78
C GLY A 450 18.10 -11.59 -16.23
N VAL A 451 17.10 -11.18 -17.02
CA VAL A 451 15.70 -11.38 -16.70
C VAL A 451 15.38 -12.88 -16.67
N ASN A 452 15.77 -13.64 -17.71
CA ASN A 452 15.55 -15.09 -17.77
C ASN A 452 16.15 -15.85 -16.59
N ASP A 453 17.29 -15.41 -16.07
CA ASP A 453 17.86 -15.98 -14.86
C ASP A 453 17.05 -15.63 -13.61
N LEU A 454 16.59 -14.37 -13.47
CA LEU A 454 15.71 -13.97 -12.37
C LEU A 454 14.40 -14.78 -12.33
N LEU A 455 13.85 -15.12 -13.49
CA LEU A 455 12.61 -15.90 -13.62
C LEU A 455 12.71 -17.32 -13.03
N LYS A 456 13.92 -17.88 -12.96
CA LYS A 456 14.17 -19.24 -12.44
C LYS A 456 14.34 -19.28 -10.93
N LEU A 457 14.56 -18.12 -10.30
CA LEU A 457 14.87 -18.04 -8.87
C LEU A 457 13.60 -17.97 -8.03
N THR A 458 13.57 -18.74 -6.95
CA THR A 458 12.49 -18.71 -5.97
C THR A 458 12.95 -18.19 -4.60
N ASP A 459 14.23 -18.30 -4.29
CA ASP A 459 14.80 -17.81 -3.04
C ASP A 459 14.93 -16.28 -3.04
N ARG A 460 14.50 -15.62 -1.97
CA ARG A 460 14.44 -14.15 -1.89
C ARG A 460 15.83 -13.52 -1.90
N LYS A 461 16.82 -14.15 -1.26
CA LYS A 461 18.20 -13.66 -1.19
C LYS A 461 18.92 -13.81 -2.52
N GLU A 462 18.70 -14.94 -3.21
CA GLU A 462 19.21 -15.14 -4.57
C GLU A 462 18.60 -14.14 -5.56
N ILE A 463 17.26 -13.97 -5.52
CA ILE A 463 16.56 -12.96 -6.32
C ILE A 463 17.16 -11.58 -6.06
N HIS A 464 17.34 -11.19 -4.80
CA HIS A 464 17.93 -9.90 -4.43
C HIS A 464 19.34 -9.73 -5.00
N SER A 465 20.23 -10.70 -4.79
CA SER A 465 21.61 -10.64 -5.27
C SER A 465 21.68 -10.57 -6.80
N ALA A 466 20.88 -11.38 -7.49
CA ALA A 466 20.80 -11.38 -8.95
C ALA A 466 20.22 -10.04 -9.48
N SER A 467 19.17 -9.51 -8.84
CA SER A 467 18.60 -8.20 -9.20
C SER A 467 19.62 -7.09 -9.04
N LYS A 468 20.37 -7.04 -7.93
CA LYS A 468 21.42 -6.03 -7.70
C LYS A 468 22.54 -6.10 -8.73
N LYS A 469 22.98 -7.31 -9.09
CA LYS A 469 23.97 -7.51 -10.16
C LYS A 469 23.46 -7.00 -11.51
N LEU A 470 22.21 -7.32 -11.86
CA LEU A 470 21.62 -6.85 -13.12
C LEU A 470 21.40 -5.34 -13.13
N GLN A 471 21.02 -4.73 -12.00
CA GLN A 471 20.89 -3.28 -11.86
C GLN A 471 22.23 -2.56 -12.07
N ALA A 472 23.32 -3.07 -11.48
CA ALA A 472 24.65 -2.52 -11.68
C ALA A 472 25.09 -2.60 -13.14
N LYS A 473 24.91 -3.78 -13.77
CA LYS A 473 25.21 -3.95 -15.21
C LYS A 473 24.37 -3.01 -16.08
N LEU A 474 23.07 -2.84 -15.79
CA LEU A 474 22.21 -1.93 -16.54
C LEU A 474 22.62 -0.47 -16.34
N HIS A 475 23.04 -0.08 -15.13
CA HIS A 475 23.57 1.25 -14.86
C HIS A 475 24.80 1.53 -15.73
N ASP A 476 25.76 0.61 -15.76
CA ASP A 476 26.97 0.73 -16.59
C ASP A 476 26.62 0.77 -18.08
N PHE A 477 25.68 -0.06 -18.52
CA PHE A 477 25.21 -0.09 -19.91
C PHE A 477 24.55 1.23 -20.34
N LEU A 478 23.67 1.80 -19.51
CA LEU A 478 22.97 3.06 -19.82
C LEU A 478 23.87 4.29 -19.73
N GLY A 479 24.89 4.25 -18.87
CA GLY A 479 25.85 5.35 -18.67
C GLY A 479 27.12 5.27 -19.52
N GLY A 480 27.38 4.13 -20.16
CA GLY A 480 28.57 3.86 -20.97
C GLY A 480 28.46 4.29 -22.43
N GLU A 481 29.52 4.03 -23.20
CA GLU A 481 29.52 4.23 -24.66
C GLU A 481 28.73 3.10 -25.34
N ASN A 482 27.79 3.47 -26.23
CA ASN A 482 27.04 2.52 -27.04
C ASN A 482 27.67 2.44 -28.44
N PRO A 483 28.01 1.23 -28.95
CA PRO A 483 28.61 1.09 -30.28
C PRO A 483 27.64 1.42 -31.43
N GLU A 484 26.33 1.36 -31.20
CA GLU A 484 25.29 1.58 -32.22
C GLU A 484 24.82 3.03 -32.29
N PHE A 485 24.98 3.80 -31.21
CA PHE A 485 24.50 5.18 -31.10
C PHE A 485 25.62 6.09 -30.64
N ASN A 486 25.82 7.21 -31.33
CA ASN A 486 26.66 8.26 -30.76
C ASN A 486 25.96 8.91 -29.55
N LYS A 487 26.69 9.71 -28.78
CA LYS A 487 26.20 10.29 -27.53
C LYS A 487 24.92 11.13 -27.71
N ASP A 488 24.85 11.93 -28.77
CA ASP A 488 23.71 12.83 -29.00
C ASP A 488 22.48 12.03 -29.45
N GLU A 489 22.67 11.03 -30.32
CA GLU A 489 21.62 10.11 -30.75
C GLU A 489 21.05 9.29 -29.58
N TRP A 490 21.90 8.84 -28.66
CA TRP A 490 21.49 8.13 -27.45
C TRP A 490 20.70 9.02 -26.49
N GLU A 491 21.15 10.27 -26.31
CA GLU A 491 20.47 11.26 -25.49
C GLU A 491 19.06 11.55 -26.05
N GLU A 492 18.93 11.76 -27.36
CA GLU A 492 17.66 12.06 -28.02
C GLU A 492 16.72 10.85 -28.10
N SER A 493 17.24 9.69 -28.55
CA SER A 493 16.44 8.49 -28.82
C SER A 493 16.04 7.74 -27.56
N LEU A 494 16.76 7.91 -26.45
CA LEU A 494 16.50 7.16 -25.22
C LEU A 494 16.35 8.05 -23.99
N MET A 495 17.42 8.75 -23.59
CA MET A 495 17.47 9.41 -22.27
C MET A 495 16.32 10.41 -22.12
N ASN A 496 16.15 11.28 -23.12
CA ASN A 496 15.08 12.28 -23.14
C ASN A 496 13.68 11.66 -23.13
N LYS A 497 13.49 10.50 -23.78
CA LYS A 497 12.21 9.76 -23.80
C LYS A 497 11.88 9.13 -22.46
N LEU A 498 12.90 8.71 -21.71
CA LEU A 498 12.76 8.21 -20.34
C LEU A 498 12.65 9.34 -19.30
N GLY A 499 12.72 10.60 -19.72
CA GLY A 499 12.71 11.76 -18.82
C GLY A 499 14.00 11.91 -18.01
N LEU A 500 15.09 11.32 -18.50
CA LEU A 500 16.44 11.34 -17.96
C LEU A 500 17.35 12.21 -18.85
N THR A 501 18.57 12.50 -18.42
CA THR A 501 19.55 13.24 -19.22
C THR A 501 20.98 13.00 -18.78
N SER A 502 21.91 12.84 -19.72
CA SER A 502 23.36 12.77 -19.43
C SER A 502 24.03 14.16 -19.45
N GLU A 503 23.25 15.21 -19.72
CA GLU A 503 23.72 16.59 -19.82
C GLU A 503 23.48 17.42 -18.55
N PRO A 504 24.22 18.52 -18.36
CA PRO A 504 23.90 19.53 -17.36
C PRO A 504 22.47 20.07 -17.50
N ILE A 505 21.72 20.12 -16.40
CA ILE A 505 20.35 20.63 -16.41
C ILE A 505 20.29 22.12 -16.06
N LYS A 506 19.33 22.84 -16.65
CA LYS A 506 19.07 24.24 -16.34
C LYS A 506 17.75 24.36 -15.58
N LEU A 507 17.81 24.87 -14.36
CA LEU A 507 16.63 25.16 -13.53
C LEU A 507 16.63 26.63 -13.14
N ARG A 508 15.44 27.25 -13.11
CA ARG A 508 15.25 28.62 -12.64
C ARG A 508 14.80 28.60 -11.18
N PHE A 509 15.56 29.27 -10.31
CA PHE A 509 15.19 29.50 -8.91
C PHE A 509 15.83 30.79 -8.40
N ASP A 510 15.29 31.36 -7.32
CA ASP A 510 15.78 32.62 -6.74
C ASP A 510 15.93 33.76 -7.77
N GLY A 511 15.05 33.78 -8.78
CA GLY A 511 15.01 34.77 -9.84
C GLY A 511 16.05 34.59 -10.97
N LYS A 512 16.93 33.58 -10.90
CA LYS A 512 18.00 33.33 -11.89
C LYS A 512 17.94 31.90 -12.45
N THR A 513 18.56 31.69 -13.60
CA THR A 513 18.78 30.35 -14.18
C THR A 513 20.11 29.81 -13.71
N HIS A 514 20.10 28.64 -13.08
CA HIS A 514 21.28 27.93 -12.62
C HIS A 514 21.50 26.70 -13.50
N THR A 515 22.76 26.47 -13.87
CA THR A 515 23.17 25.23 -14.54
C THR A 515 23.73 24.29 -13.49
N LEU A 516 23.12 23.12 -13.37
CA LEU A 516 23.49 22.07 -12.43
C LEU A 516 24.20 20.97 -13.21
N GLN A 517 25.08 20.24 -12.53
CA GLN A 517 25.80 19.12 -13.15
C GLN A 517 24.83 18.05 -13.66
N ALA A 518 25.30 17.23 -14.60
CA ALA A 518 24.54 16.11 -15.11
C ALA A 518 24.11 15.19 -13.95
N PRO A 519 22.81 14.89 -13.80
CA PRO A 519 22.34 14.08 -12.71
C PRO A 519 22.86 12.63 -12.81
N PRO A 520 23.40 12.05 -11.74
CA PRO A 520 23.78 10.64 -11.73
C PRO A 520 22.56 9.75 -11.94
N LEU A 521 22.68 8.77 -12.83
CA LEU A 521 21.67 7.75 -13.09
C LEU A 521 21.64 6.72 -11.96
N GLN A 522 20.46 6.25 -11.59
CA GLN A 522 20.27 5.12 -10.69
C GLN A 522 19.25 4.15 -11.27
N VAL A 523 19.61 2.86 -11.31
CA VAL A 523 18.67 1.77 -11.59
C VAL A 523 18.16 1.26 -10.24
N HIS A 524 16.92 1.57 -9.89
CA HIS A 524 16.35 1.22 -8.59
C HIS A 524 15.87 -0.23 -8.53
N GLN A 525 15.15 -0.67 -9.56
CA GLN A 525 14.58 -2.01 -9.59
C GLN A 525 14.53 -2.56 -11.00
N ILE A 526 14.69 -3.88 -11.11
CA ILE A 526 14.39 -4.69 -12.30
C ILE A 526 13.67 -5.92 -11.75
N ARG A 527 12.36 -6.00 -11.98
CA ARG A 527 11.50 -7.02 -11.37
C ARG A 527 10.63 -7.67 -12.44
N PRO A 528 10.88 -8.93 -12.81
CA PRO A 528 9.91 -9.67 -13.57
C PRO A 528 8.66 -9.97 -12.73
N THR A 529 7.51 -10.05 -13.40
CA THR A 529 6.21 -10.29 -12.79
C THR A 529 5.38 -11.24 -13.65
N TYR A 530 4.68 -12.16 -12.99
CA TYR A 530 3.71 -13.06 -13.59
C TYR A 530 2.36 -12.91 -12.91
N ARG A 531 1.43 -12.26 -13.60
CA ARG A 531 0.09 -12.03 -13.07
C ARG A 531 -0.92 -12.89 -13.82
N VAL A 532 -1.86 -13.44 -13.08
CA VAL A 532 -3.03 -14.12 -13.64
C VAL A 532 -4.24 -13.21 -13.43
N GLY A 533 -4.91 -12.89 -14.52
CA GLY A 533 -6.12 -12.08 -14.51
C GLY A 533 -7.37 -12.89 -14.25
N ARG A 534 -8.43 -12.20 -13.80
CA ARG A 534 -9.75 -12.80 -13.53
C ARG A 534 -10.40 -13.42 -14.78
N GLU A 535 -10.05 -12.92 -15.97
CA GLU A 535 -10.52 -13.43 -17.27
C GLU A 535 -9.57 -14.53 -17.83
N GLY A 536 -8.76 -15.16 -16.97
CA GLY A 536 -7.79 -16.21 -17.37
C GLY A 536 -6.57 -15.68 -18.15
N ARG A 537 -6.51 -14.38 -18.40
CA ARG A 537 -5.40 -13.71 -19.09
C ARG A 537 -4.13 -13.77 -18.26
N GLN A 538 -3.05 -14.27 -18.84
CA GLN A 538 -1.73 -14.23 -18.20
C GLN A 538 -0.95 -13.02 -18.71
N ILE A 539 -0.44 -12.23 -17.76
CA ILE A 539 0.42 -11.09 -18.06
C ILE A 539 1.81 -11.39 -17.53
N GLN A 540 2.77 -11.25 -18.43
CA GLN A 540 4.18 -11.42 -18.13
C GLN A 540 4.87 -10.11 -18.46
N GLN A 541 5.43 -9.44 -17.45
CA GLN A 541 6.03 -8.11 -17.59
C GLN A 541 7.36 -8.02 -16.84
N VAL A 542 8.21 -7.07 -17.24
CA VAL A 542 9.37 -6.62 -16.46
C VAL A 542 9.19 -5.17 -16.09
N ILE A 543 9.28 -4.89 -14.79
CA ILE A 543 9.13 -3.57 -14.18
C ILE A 543 10.53 -3.02 -13.90
N ILE A 544 10.87 -1.88 -14.49
CA ILE A 544 12.20 -1.25 -14.38
C ILE A 544 12.05 0.18 -13.91
N SER A 545 12.63 0.52 -12.75
CA SER A 545 12.62 1.89 -12.22
C SER A 545 13.97 2.53 -12.40
N LEU A 546 13.97 3.66 -13.11
CA LEU A 546 15.14 4.48 -13.35
C LEU A 546 14.93 5.85 -12.70
N SER A 547 15.96 6.37 -12.04
CA SER A 547 15.90 7.70 -11.46
C SER A 547 17.21 8.48 -11.64
N GLN A 548 17.10 9.77 -11.41
CA GLN A 548 18.15 10.76 -11.42
C GLN A 548 17.90 11.75 -10.30
N THR A 549 18.97 12.19 -9.64
CA THR A 549 18.87 13.04 -8.45
C THR A 549 19.75 14.27 -8.60
N VAL A 550 19.20 15.43 -8.27
CA VAL A 550 19.97 16.69 -8.19
C VAL A 550 19.72 17.36 -6.86
N LYS A 551 20.79 17.82 -6.21
CA LYS A 551 20.72 18.64 -5.00
C LYS A 551 20.72 20.11 -5.41
N VAL A 552 19.64 20.81 -5.13
CA VAL A 552 19.44 22.21 -5.53
C VAL A 552 19.54 23.13 -4.31
N PRO A 553 20.55 24.02 -4.23
CA PRO A 553 20.65 24.99 -3.14
C PRO A 553 19.66 26.13 -3.38
N VAL A 554 18.53 26.14 -2.66
CA VAL A 554 17.50 27.18 -2.76
C VAL A 554 17.55 28.06 -1.53
N ARG A 555 17.51 29.39 -1.69
CA ARG A 555 17.57 30.35 -0.58
C ARG A 555 16.49 30.03 0.48
N GLY A 556 16.93 29.84 1.72
CA GLY A 556 16.09 29.46 2.87
C GLY A 556 16.23 27.99 3.28
N LYS A 557 16.75 27.11 2.41
CA LYS A 557 17.08 25.71 2.72
C LYS A 557 18.56 25.43 2.43
N GLU A 558 19.19 24.51 3.16
CA GLU A 558 20.56 24.11 2.83
C GLU A 558 20.62 23.46 1.43
N LYS A 559 19.78 22.45 1.14
CA LYS A 559 19.65 21.78 -0.18
C LYS A 559 18.28 21.13 -0.34
N ILE A 560 17.61 21.29 -1.49
CA ILE A 560 16.41 20.51 -1.88
C ILE A 560 16.84 19.32 -2.73
N ILE A 561 16.31 18.13 -2.46
CA ILE A 561 16.51 16.94 -3.31
C ILE A 561 15.44 16.92 -4.39
N PHE A 562 15.82 17.09 -5.65
CA PHE A 562 14.92 17.02 -6.80
C PHE A 562 15.19 15.75 -7.63
N ARG A 563 14.13 15.00 -7.93
CA ARG A 563 14.21 13.73 -8.65
C ARG A 563 13.49 13.71 -9.99
N GLY A 564 14.00 12.90 -10.89
CA GLY A 564 13.45 12.65 -12.21
C GLY A 564 13.80 11.24 -12.71
N GLY A 565 13.16 10.78 -13.79
CA GLY A 565 13.21 9.39 -14.25
C GLY A 565 11.85 8.78 -14.58
N CYS A 566 11.79 7.44 -14.63
CA CYS A 566 10.62 6.73 -15.11
C CYS A 566 10.43 5.33 -14.52
N MET A 567 9.20 4.86 -14.61
CA MET A 567 8.82 3.46 -14.49
C MET A 567 8.58 2.92 -15.90
N LEU A 568 9.40 1.96 -16.31
CA LEU A 568 9.37 1.30 -17.61
C LEU A 568 8.76 -0.10 -17.43
N ILE A 569 7.74 -0.41 -18.24
CA ILE A 569 7.05 -1.71 -18.24
C ILE A 569 7.27 -2.37 -19.60
N LEU A 570 7.98 -3.49 -19.62
CA LEU A 570 8.28 -4.28 -20.81
C LEU A 570 7.47 -5.58 -20.81
N SER A 571 7.08 -6.08 -21.98
CA SER A 571 6.42 -7.39 -22.11
C SER A 571 7.44 -8.52 -22.05
N LEU A 572 7.29 -9.51 -21.16
CA LEU A 572 8.26 -10.62 -21.05
C LEU A 572 8.31 -11.51 -22.29
N GLY A 573 7.17 -11.75 -22.96
CA GLY A 573 7.12 -12.58 -24.18
C GLY A 573 7.77 -11.93 -25.40
N ASN A 574 8.05 -10.63 -25.33
CA ASN A 574 8.84 -9.88 -26.29
C ASN A 574 9.35 -8.60 -25.60
N LEU A 575 10.53 -8.68 -24.98
CA LEU A 575 11.10 -7.55 -24.22
C LEU A 575 11.30 -6.29 -25.06
N ARG A 576 11.33 -6.42 -26.39
CA ARG A 576 11.41 -5.31 -27.35
C ARG A 576 10.12 -4.50 -27.40
N LYS A 577 9.02 -5.03 -26.86
CA LYS A 577 7.74 -4.34 -26.77
C LYS A 577 7.64 -3.61 -25.42
N VAL A 578 7.90 -2.31 -25.47
CA VAL A 578 7.61 -1.41 -24.36
C VAL A 578 6.10 -1.21 -24.26
N GLU A 579 5.52 -1.57 -23.13
CA GLU A 579 4.10 -1.35 -22.89
C GLU A 579 3.84 0.05 -22.35
N TYR A 580 4.64 0.50 -21.39
CA TYR A 580 4.46 1.83 -20.77
C TYR A 580 5.79 2.47 -20.40
N VAL A 581 5.83 3.80 -20.56
CA VAL A 581 6.88 4.67 -20.02
C VAL A 581 6.20 5.73 -19.15
N ILE A 582 6.24 5.53 -17.84
CA ILE A 582 5.56 6.39 -16.86
C ILE A 582 6.62 7.30 -16.26
N LEU A 583 6.76 8.49 -16.82
CA LEU A 583 7.89 9.37 -16.54
C LEU A 583 7.54 10.57 -15.67
N LYS A 584 8.57 11.05 -15.00
CA LYS A 584 8.65 12.31 -14.29
C LYS A 584 9.98 12.96 -14.69
N ASN A 585 9.91 13.87 -15.66
CA ASN A 585 11.11 14.42 -16.32
C ASN A 585 11.98 15.28 -15.37
N ILE A 586 13.29 14.99 -15.27
CA ILE A 586 14.26 15.70 -14.42
C ILE A 586 14.51 17.16 -14.85
N ARG A 587 14.20 17.52 -16.10
CA ARG A 587 14.33 18.88 -16.65
C ARG A 587 13.04 19.70 -16.50
N SER A 588 12.03 19.18 -15.79
CA SER A 588 10.72 19.83 -15.68
C SER A 588 10.72 20.99 -14.68
N GLN A 589 10.79 22.22 -15.19
CA GLN A 589 10.69 23.44 -14.37
C GLN A 589 9.39 23.50 -13.55
N ARG A 590 8.24 23.19 -14.16
CA ARG A 590 6.93 23.19 -13.46
C ARG A 590 6.93 22.28 -12.23
N ARG A 591 7.49 21.07 -12.34
CA ARG A 591 7.55 20.12 -11.21
C ARG A 591 8.45 20.64 -10.10
N PHE A 592 9.62 21.14 -10.48
CA PHE A 592 10.55 21.74 -9.54
C PHE A 592 9.90 22.92 -8.79
N ASP A 593 9.22 23.83 -9.49
CA ASP A 593 8.52 24.96 -8.86
C ASP A 593 7.42 24.50 -7.88
N MET A 594 6.64 23.47 -8.25
CA MET A 594 5.60 22.90 -7.38
C MET A 594 6.19 22.28 -6.10
N GLN A 595 7.27 21.50 -6.22
CA GLN A 595 7.93 20.91 -5.05
C GLN A 595 8.52 21.99 -4.14
N VAL A 596 9.22 22.98 -4.70
CA VAL A 596 9.79 24.09 -3.93
C VAL A 596 8.68 24.87 -3.20
N ALA A 597 7.56 25.17 -3.87
CA ALA A 597 6.44 25.88 -3.26
C ALA A 597 5.83 25.08 -2.09
N TYR A 598 5.60 23.78 -2.26
CA TYR A 598 5.08 22.92 -1.22
C TYR A 598 6.03 22.83 -0.03
N GLN A 599 7.30 22.52 -0.28
CA GLN A 599 8.30 22.32 0.75
C GLN A 599 8.66 23.59 1.52
N LYS A 600 8.47 24.78 0.94
CA LYS A 600 8.55 26.06 1.66
C LYS A 600 7.33 26.29 2.56
N SER A 601 6.13 25.95 2.08
CA SER A 601 4.90 26.10 2.89
C SER A 601 4.86 25.19 4.12
N GLN A 602 5.56 24.04 4.08
CA GLN A 602 5.71 23.15 5.23
C GLN A 602 6.65 23.71 6.31
N GLU A 603 7.69 24.46 5.94
CA GLU A 603 8.62 25.07 6.91
C GLU A 603 7.92 26.11 7.78
N ASP A 604 7.12 26.98 7.17
CA ASP A 604 6.31 27.98 7.87
C ASP A 604 5.34 27.34 8.87
N PHE A 605 4.91 26.08 8.62
CA PHE A 605 4.06 25.30 9.51
C PHE A 605 4.87 24.61 10.63
N SER A 606 6.02 24.02 10.29
CA SER A 606 6.90 23.30 11.23
C SER A 606 7.58 24.18 12.27
N MET A 607 7.78 25.49 11.99
CA MET A 607 8.32 26.43 12.99
C MET A 607 7.41 26.64 14.21
N ASN A 608 6.17 26.14 14.19
CA ASN A 608 5.24 26.19 15.33
C ASN A 608 5.17 24.89 16.15
N LEU A 609 5.81 23.80 15.71
CA LEU A 609 5.74 22.47 16.34
C LEU A 609 7.12 21.82 16.36
N SER A 610 7.96 22.21 17.32
CA SER A 610 9.29 21.63 17.54
C SER A 610 9.37 20.98 18.91
N THR A 611 9.19 19.66 18.96
CA THR A 611 9.98 18.81 19.86
C THR A 611 9.98 17.36 19.34
N TYR A 612 11.16 16.75 19.27
CA TYR A 612 11.44 15.34 18.89
C TYR A 612 11.54 15.01 17.38
N GLN A 613 12.63 15.46 16.77
CA GLN A 613 13.26 14.75 15.64
C GLN A 613 14.32 13.78 16.20
N SER A 614 14.32 12.53 15.72
CA SER A 614 15.45 11.61 15.91
C SER A 614 16.61 12.04 15.00
N GLU A 615 17.84 11.97 15.51
CA GLU A 615 19.06 12.54 14.92
C GLU A 615 19.53 11.91 13.57
N GLN A 616 18.74 11.04 12.92
CA GLN A 616 19.19 10.26 11.76
C GLN A 616 18.31 10.32 10.49
N MET A 617 17.09 10.86 10.55
CA MET A 617 16.26 11.04 9.35
C MET A 617 16.64 12.31 8.58
N ASP A 618 16.63 12.24 7.24
CA ASP A 618 16.68 13.46 6.41
C ASP A 618 15.40 14.27 6.71
N PRO A 619 15.48 15.57 7.07
CA PRO A 619 14.31 16.41 7.32
C PRO A 619 13.29 16.48 6.16
N GLN A 620 13.63 15.93 4.99
CA GLN A 620 12.78 15.84 3.80
C GLN A 620 11.96 14.54 3.71
N ASP A 621 12.24 13.56 4.55
CA ASP A 621 11.51 12.30 4.61
C ASP A 621 10.32 12.40 5.56
N ILE A 622 9.28 11.62 5.25
CA ILE A 622 8.11 11.45 6.10
C ILE A 622 8.49 10.62 7.33
N SER A 623 8.13 11.11 8.52
CA SER A 623 8.23 10.35 9.75
C SER A 623 6.91 9.63 10.03
N PHE A 624 6.87 8.31 9.84
CA PHE A 624 5.68 7.49 10.15
C PHE A 624 5.25 7.63 11.60
N LYS A 625 6.22 7.68 12.52
CA LYS A 625 5.91 7.96 13.93
C LYS A 625 5.10 9.24 14.11
N GLN A 626 5.45 10.32 13.39
CA GLN A 626 4.75 11.61 13.45
C GLN A 626 3.47 11.66 12.62
N LEU A 627 3.37 10.88 11.53
CA LEU A 627 2.10 10.72 10.82
C LEU A 627 1.06 10.17 11.80
N HIS A 628 1.34 9.07 12.49
CA HIS A 628 0.34 8.49 13.40
C HIS A 628 0.11 9.28 14.71
N PHE A 629 0.79 10.43 14.91
CA PHE A 629 0.41 11.38 15.96
C PHE A 629 -0.73 12.27 15.48
N HIS A 630 -1.93 12.04 16.01
CA HIS A 630 -3.04 12.97 15.87
C HIS A 630 -2.66 14.31 16.51
N SER A 631 -2.49 15.34 15.68
CA SER A 631 -2.29 16.71 16.16
C SER A 631 -3.60 17.18 16.79
N HIS A 632 -3.59 17.37 18.11
CA HIS A 632 -4.74 17.82 18.91
C HIS A 632 -5.31 19.18 18.49
#